data_AF-A0A8W8MTE2-F1
#
_entry.id   AF-A0A8W8MTE2-F1
#
_cell.length_a   1.000
_cell.length_b   1.000
_cell.length_c   1.000
_cell.angle_alpha   90.00
_cell.angle_beta   90.00
_cell.angle_gamma   90.00
#
_symmetry.space_group_name_H-M   'P 1'
#
loop_
_entity.id
_entity.type
_entity.pdbx_description
1 polymer ?
#
loop_
_entity_poly.entity_id
_entity_poly.type
_entity_poly.pdbx_seq_one_letter_code
_entity_poly.pdbx_strand_id
1 'polypeptide(L)'
;MSQESSDETLTVTLKVLKKSKELQSYCNKTSNRTMHFFNVIGGNGTETYKIRIYQKARFDMIKEGMSFKFQNALKKTGNELWITSRSIIAYAASVETSEDIQVPNLPENAPQQGERKLLKDALQSPDKSEVTGKIFKVSPLKYRQEGSLAVKSIMIKDTSSVAKVCLFNKNALSPFNVGDTVKVTNVYPKVFQTRKQLTTCPTSSCEFVADNKVNLSDEDFGFANLDPDFSEELENTTPEEIVLTDFTDVDVYICCDNAACRQKKYVEGECPVCQRTSSSSKTFRVNFLFKRGEKKDLKTTVFKSMLEIILQEELIVDDKEELIQMLIMRLPIRFKSCVSANNMFYNVEK
;
A
#
# COMPACT_ATOMS: atom_id res chain seq x y z
N MET A 1 -17.48 9.99 28.68
CA MET A 1 -18.14 8.77 28.17
C MET A 1 -17.40 8.37 26.91
N SER A 2 -16.57 7.34 27.03
CA SER A 2 -15.61 6.86 26.03
C SER A 2 -16.30 6.02 24.96
N GLN A 3 -16.18 6.40 23.68
CA GLN A 3 -16.48 5.53 22.55
C GLN A 3 -15.19 4.79 22.18
N GLU A 4 -15.08 3.53 22.62
CA GLU A 4 -14.09 2.58 22.12
C GLU A 4 -14.30 2.38 20.60
N SER A 5 -13.23 2.40 19.79
CA SER A 5 -13.32 1.91 18.41
C SER A 5 -13.54 0.40 18.47
N SER A 6 -14.80 -0.03 18.47
CA SER A 6 -15.15 -1.43 18.51
C SER A 6 -14.79 -2.06 17.16
N ASP A 7 -13.87 -3.03 17.18
CA ASP A 7 -13.79 -4.00 16.08
C ASP A 7 -15.23 -4.55 15.88
N GLU A 8 -15.82 -4.35 14.70
CA GLU A 8 -17.19 -4.78 14.40
C GLU A 8 -17.26 -6.30 14.61
N THR A 9 -18.10 -6.72 15.57
CA THR A 9 -18.37 -8.14 15.78
C THR A 9 -19.67 -8.51 15.10
N LEU A 10 -19.71 -9.68 14.47
CA LEU A 10 -20.90 -10.19 13.81
C LEU A 10 -21.23 -11.61 14.24
N THR A 11 -22.50 -11.94 14.01
CA THR A 11 -23.00 -13.30 14.05
C THR A 11 -23.34 -13.74 12.63
N VAL A 12 -22.75 -14.85 12.17
CA VAL A 12 -23.01 -15.40 10.84
C VAL A 12 -23.15 -16.92 10.92
N THR A 13 -23.99 -17.49 10.07
CA THR A 13 -24.13 -18.94 9.92
C THR A 13 -23.65 -19.32 8.53
N LEU A 14 -22.68 -20.25 8.45
CA LEU A 14 -21.97 -20.56 7.21
C LEU A 14 -21.82 -22.08 7.05
N LYS A 15 -21.98 -22.56 5.81
CA LYS A 15 -21.55 -23.90 5.40
C LYS A 15 -20.05 -23.89 5.15
N VAL A 16 -19.32 -24.85 5.71
CA VAL A 16 -17.87 -25.01 5.52
C VAL A 16 -17.64 -25.59 4.14
N LEU A 17 -17.04 -24.80 3.24
CA LEU A 17 -16.74 -25.19 1.86
C LEU A 17 -15.32 -25.73 1.70
N LYS A 18 -14.36 -25.17 2.43
CA LYS A 18 -12.96 -25.65 2.49
C LYS A 18 -12.41 -25.48 3.90
N LYS A 19 -11.49 -26.34 4.33
CA LYS A 19 -10.79 -26.25 5.62
C LYS A 19 -9.30 -26.56 5.49
N SER A 20 -8.46 -25.88 6.28
CA SER A 20 -7.05 -26.26 6.43
C SER A 20 -6.89 -27.73 6.78
N LYS A 21 -5.91 -28.39 6.15
CA LYS A 21 -5.56 -29.78 6.43
C LYS A 21 -4.82 -29.96 7.75
N GLU A 22 -4.16 -28.90 8.23
CA GLU A 22 -3.35 -28.90 9.44
C GLU A 22 -3.49 -27.57 10.20
N LEU A 23 -3.11 -27.58 11.48
CA LEU A 23 -2.97 -26.36 12.26
C LEU A 23 -1.73 -25.58 11.79
N GLN A 24 -1.93 -24.30 11.51
CA GLN A 24 -0.87 -23.36 11.19
C GLN A 24 -0.36 -22.66 12.44
N SER A 25 0.84 -22.07 12.36
CA SER A 25 1.38 -21.27 13.45
C SER A 25 2.20 -20.08 12.97
N TYR A 26 2.25 -19.05 13.80
CA TYR A 26 3.18 -17.92 13.63
C TYR A 26 3.61 -17.37 14.99
N CYS A 27 4.78 -16.73 15.04
CA CYS A 27 5.22 -16.00 16.22
C CYS A 27 4.66 -14.57 16.19
N ASN A 28 3.83 -14.22 17.17
CA ASN A 28 3.29 -12.88 17.30
C ASN A 28 4.38 -11.95 17.85
N LYS A 29 4.83 -10.98 17.04
CA LYS A 29 5.90 -10.03 17.41
C LYS A 29 5.58 -9.17 18.63
N THR A 30 4.30 -8.91 18.91
CA THR A 30 3.88 -8.05 20.02
C THR A 30 3.86 -8.81 21.34
N SER A 31 3.44 -10.08 21.34
CA SER A 31 3.35 -10.89 22.55
C SER A 31 4.49 -11.89 22.73
N ASN A 32 5.34 -12.03 21.72
CA ASN A 32 6.40 -13.03 21.60
C ASN A 32 5.91 -14.48 21.86
N ARG A 33 4.64 -14.75 21.52
CA ARG A 33 4.00 -16.06 21.69
C ARG A 33 3.74 -16.69 20.33
N THR A 34 3.92 -18.02 20.26
CA THR A 34 3.46 -18.83 19.13
C THR A 34 1.94 -18.92 19.17
N MET A 35 1.29 -18.39 18.14
CA MET A 35 -0.14 -18.49 17.93
C MET A 35 -0.42 -19.65 16.99
N HIS A 36 -1.42 -20.47 17.32
CA HIS A 36 -1.91 -21.54 16.44
C HIS A 36 -3.27 -21.16 15.88
N PHE A 37 -3.50 -21.46 14.61
CA PHE A 37 -4.75 -21.16 13.92
C PHE A 37 -5.00 -22.14 12.77
N PHE A 38 -6.20 -22.10 12.22
CA PHE A 38 -6.53 -22.74 10.95
C PHE A 38 -7.55 -21.89 10.20
N ASN A 39 -7.61 -22.03 8.89
CA ASN A 39 -8.49 -21.28 8.02
C ASN A 39 -9.63 -22.17 7.50
N VAL A 40 -10.76 -21.52 7.25
CA VAL A 40 -11.96 -22.10 6.65
C VAL A 40 -12.51 -21.13 5.62
N ILE A 41 -13.03 -21.66 4.51
CA ILE A 41 -13.91 -20.91 3.62
C ILE A 41 -15.35 -21.27 3.96
N GLY A 42 -16.14 -20.29 4.39
CA GLY A 42 -17.57 -20.45 4.66
C GLY A 42 -18.41 -19.90 3.52
N GLY A 43 -19.55 -20.51 3.22
CA GLY A 43 -20.52 -20.03 2.23
C GLY A 43 -21.91 -19.80 2.83
N ASN A 44 -22.61 -18.80 2.31
CA ASN A 44 -24.03 -18.55 2.56
C ASN A 44 -24.66 -17.90 1.32
N GLY A 45 -25.59 -18.60 0.67
CA GLY A 45 -26.17 -18.15 -0.60
C GLY A 45 -25.09 -18.05 -1.69
N THR A 46 -24.85 -16.83 -2.19
CA THR A 46 -23.82 -16.52 -3.19
C THR A 46 -22.53 -15.97 -2.58
N GLU A 47 -22.50 -15.72 -1.26
CA GLU A 47 -21.37 -15.09 -0.60
C GLU A 47 -20.40 -16.12 -0.01
N THR A 48 -19.10 -15.84 -0.16
CA THR A 48 -18.04 -16.57 0.53
C THR A 48 -17.34 -15.71 1.57
N TYR A 49 -16.90 -16.36 2.64
CA TYR A 49 -16.24 -15.77 3.78
C TYR A 49 -14.92 -16.50 4.04
N LYS A 50 -13.85 -15.73 4.27
CA LYS A 50 -12.55 -16.24 4.70
C LYS A 50 -12.48 -16.17 6.22
N ILE A 51 -12.40 -17.32 6.88
CA ILE A 51 -12.48 -17.39 8.34
C ILE A 51 -11.16 -17.90 8.88
N ARG A 52 -10.50 -17.11 9.73
CA ARG A 52 -9.32 -17.53 10.50
C ARG A 52 -9.72 -17.87 11.93
N ILE A 53 -9.42 -19.08 12.38
CA ILE A 53 -9.87 -19.61 13.67
C ILE A 53 -8.67 -19.88 14.58
N TYR A 54 -8.60 -19.17 15.70
CA TYR A 54 -7.54 -19.32 16.71
C TYR A 54 -7.89 -20.34 17.81
N GLN A 55 -9.12 -20.86 17.83
CA GLN A 55 -9.56 -21.88 18.76
C GLN A 55 -9.12 -23.28 18.30
N LYS A 56 -7.84 -23.64 18.49
CA LYS A 56 -7.28 -24.92 18.03
C LYS A 56 -8.07 -26.18 18.46
N ALA A 57 -8.70 -26.14 19.63
CA ALA A 57 -9.54 -27.25 20.13
C ALA A 57 -10.77 -27.53 19.25
N ARG A 58 -11.13 -26.60 18.37
CA ARG A 58 -12.24 -26.73 17.42
C ARG A 58 -11.80 -27.30 16.07
N PHE A 59 -10.51 -27.57 15.89
CA PHE A 59 -9.98 -28.06 14.62
C PHE A 59 -10.67 -29.35 14.19
N ASP A 60 -10.73 -30.38 15.03
CA ASP A 60 -11.33 -31.67 14.66
C ASP A 60 -12.86 -31.62 14.56
N MET A 61 -13.48 -30.68 15.28
CA MET A 61 -14.92 -30.46 15.30
C MET A 61 -15.43 -29.93 13.95
N ILE A 62 -14.68 -29.02 13.32
CA ILE A 62 -15.10 -28.36 12.07
C ILE A 62 -14.71 -29.25 10.89
N LYS A 63 -15.68 -29.56 10.02
CA LYS A 63 -15.48 -30.40 8.83
C LYS A 63 -16.17 -29.77 7.62
N GLU A 64 -15.61 -30.03 6.43
CA GLU A 64 -16.21 -29.62 5.16
C GLU A 64 -17.61 -30.22 4.99
N GLY A 65 -18.53 -29.44 4.41
CA GLY A 65 -19.94 -29.78 4.25
C GLY A 65 -20.83 -29.44 5.45
N MET A 66 -20.28 -29.29 6.66
CA MET A 66 -21.05 -28.96 7.86
C MET A 66 -21.33 -27.46 7.97
N SER A 67 -22.41 -27.10 8.68
CA SER A 67 -22.77 -25.70 8.94
C SER A 67 -22.55 -25.30 10.39
N PHE A 68 -21.98 -24.11 10.60
CA PHE A 68 -21.69 -23.57 11.91
C PHE A 68 -22.17 -22.12 12.03
N LYS A 69 -22.65 -21.78 13.22
CA LYS A 69 -22.90 -20.40 13.64
C LYS A 69 -21.67 -19.88 14.37
N PHE A 70 -21.10 -18.81 13.83
CA PHE A 70 -20.00 -18.06 14.43
C PHE A 70 -20.58 -16.80 15.07
N GLN A 71 -20.55 -16.70 16.41
CA GLN A 71 -20.96 -15.51 17.14
C GLN A 71 -19.74 -14.77 17.67
N ASN A 72 -19.85 -13.44 17.78
CA ASN A 72 -18.76 -12.55 18.14
C ASN A 72 -17.52 -12.77 17.24
N ALA A 73 -17.76 -13.01 15.95
CA ALA A 73 -16.70 -13.10 14.95
C ALA A 73 -16.22 -11.67 14.65
N LEU A 74 -14.91 -11.43 14.75
CA LEU A 74 -14.34 -10.12 14.45
C LEU A 74 -14.31 -9.94 12.93
N LYS A 75 -15.02 -8.95 12.41
CA LYS A 75 -14.94 -8.58 11.00
C LYS A 75 -13.60 -7.94 10.70
N LYS A 76 -13.01 -8.33 9.58
CA LYS A 76 -11.89 -7.62 8.96
C LYS A 76 -12.36 -7.05 7.63
N THR A 77 -11.45 -6.77 6.71
CA THR A 77 -11.82 -6.09 5.46
C THR A 77 -12.60 -7.04 4.54
N GLY A 78 -13.75 -6.60 4.04
CA GLY A 78 -14.63 -7.45 3.21
C GLY A 78 -15.24 -8.61 4.02
N ASN A 79 -15.31 -9.80 3.41
CA ASN A 79 -15.86 -11.00 4.03
C ASN A 79 -14.80 -11.83 4.78
N GLU A 80 -13.80 -11.18 5.38
CA GLU A 80 -12.81 -11.84 6.22
C GLU A 80 -13.22 -11.76 7.70
N LEU A 81 -13.19 -12.91 8.38
CA LEU A 81 -13.64 -13.08 9.77
C LEU A 81 -12.56 -13.73 10.63
N TRP A 82 -12.34 -13.21 11.83
CA TRP A 82 -11.44 -13.80 12.81
C TRP A 82 -12.21 -14.33 14.01
N ILE A 83 -12.02 -15.61 14.29
CA ILE A 83 -12.65 -16.33 15.42
C ILE A 83 -11.61 -16.46 16.53
N THR A 84 -11.78 -15.67 17.58
CA THR A 84 -10.84 -15.57 18.71
C THR A 84 -11.33 -16.38 19.90
N SER A 85 -10.65 -16.32 21.04
CA SER A 85 -11.11 -16.94 22.29
C SER A 85 -12.44 -16.40 22.81
N ARG A 86 -12.85 -15.19 22.39
CA ARG A 86 -14.14 -14.57 22.77
C ARG A 86 -15.30 -14.96 21.85
N SER A 87 -15.00 -15.60 20.73
CA SER A 87 -16.00 -16.02 19.74
C SER A 87 -16.65 -17.34 20.14
N ILE A 88 -17.91 -17.54 19.76
CA ILE A 88 -18.63 -18.81 19.98
C ILE A 88 -18.77 -19.52 18.63
N ILE A 89 -18.48 -20.82 18.59
CA ILE A 89 -18.71 -21.68 17.44
C ILE A 89 -19.75 -22.73 17.86
N ALA A 90 -20.92 -22.69 17.24
CA ALA A 90 -22.01 -23.63 17.48
C ALA A 90 -22.37 -24.39 16.20
N TYR A 91 -22.78 -25.64 16.32
CA TYR A 91 -23.43 -26.34 15.20
C TYR A 91 -24.69 -25.59 14.78
N ALA A 92 -24.97 -25.58 13.48
CA ALA A 92 -26.15 -24.93 12.93
C ALA A 92 -26.88 -25.84 11.94
N ALA A 93 -28.13 -25.46 11.63
CA ALA A 93 -28.87 -26.05 10.53
C ALA A 93 -28.10 -25.88 9.21
N SER A 94 -28.37 -26.77 8.24
CA SER A 94 -27.72 -26.73 6.94
C SER A 94 -27.98 -25.39 6.25
N VAL A 95 -26.90 -24.71 5.85
CA VAL A 95 -26.95 -23.48 5.05
C VAL A 95 -26.82 -23.85 3.58
N GLU A 96 -27.71 -23.31 2.75
CA GLU A 96 -27.65 -23.50 1.30
C GLU A 96 -26.61 -22.57 0.66
N THR A 97 -25.97 -23.07 -0.39
CA THR A 97 -24.98 -22.35 -1.19
C THR A 97 -25.32 -22.54 -2.66
N SER A 98 -25.22 -21.48 -3.45
CA SER A 98 -25.42 -21.52 -4.90
C SER A 98 -24.44 -22.50 -5.57
N GLU A 99 -24.88 -23.21 -6.61
CA GLU A 99 -24.00 -24.09 -7.40
C GLU A 99 -22.90 -23.29 -8.13
N ASP A 100 -23.18 -22.04 -8.49
CA ASP A 100 -22.25 -21.14 -9.19
C ASP A 100 -21.33 -20.35 -8.24
N ILE A 101 -21.32 -20.68 -6.95
CA ILE A 101 -20.53 -19.96 -5.96
C ILE A 101 -19.03 -20.09 -6.25
N GLN A 102 -18.34 -18.95 -6.40
CA GLN A 102 -16.88 -18.95 -6.54
C GLN A 102 -16.23 -19.18 -5.19
N VAL A 103 -15.69 -20.39 -4.98
CA VAL A 103 -15.04 -20.77 -3.72
C VAL A 103 -13.54 -20.44 -3.76
N PRO A 104 -13.09 -19.40 -3.04
CA PRO A 104 -11.68 -19.02 -3.04
C PRO A 104 -10.78 -20.14 -2.51
N ASN A 105 -9.49 -20.05 -2.78
CA ASN A 105 -8.51 -20.91 -2.13
C ASN A 105 -8.35 -20.53 -0.65
N LEU A 106 -8.03 -21.53 0.18
CA LEU A 106 -7.56 -21.26 1.53
C LEU A 106 -6.29 -20.40 1.44
N PRO A 107 -6.07 -19.43 2.35
CA PRO A 107 -4.93 -18.53 2.31
C PRO A 107 -3.58 -19.23 2.17
N GLU A 108 -3.43 -20.41 2.79
CA GLU A 108 -2.22 -21.23 2.75
C GLU A 108 -2.02 -22.04 1.48
N ASN A 109 -3.11 -22.29 0.74
CA ASN A 109 -3.09 -22.98 -0.54
C ASN A 109 -3.13 -21.99 -1.70
N ALA A 110 -3.16 -20.67 -1.43
CA ALA A 110 -3.05 -19.66 -2.44
C ALA A 110 -1.69 -19.83 -3.15
N PRO A 111 -1.64 -19.76 -4.49
CA PRO A 111 -0.37 -19.84 -5.20
C PRO A 111 0.58 -18.79 -4.63
N GLN A 112 1.83 -19.16 -4.36
CA GLN A 112 2.82 -18.20 -3.86
C GLN A 112 3.01 -17.00 -4.80
N GLN A 113 2.73 -17.21 -6.09
CA GLN A 113 2.78 -16.23 -7.17
C GLN A 113 1.48 -15.41 -7.31
N GLY A 114 0.44 -15.69 -6.52
CA GLY A 114 -0.90 -15.16 -6.73
C GLY A 114 -1.67 -15.94 -7.80
N GLU A 115 -3.00 -15.81 -7.78
CA GLU A 115 -3.85 -16.42 -8.80
C GLU A 115 -3.74 -15.64 -10.11
N ARG A 116 -3.60 -16.33 -11.25
CA ARG A 116 -3.55 -15.68 -12.56
C ARG A 116 -4.89 -15.01 -12.88
N LYS A 117 -4.86 -13.70 -13.14
CA LYS A 117 -6.04 -12.90 -13.49
C LYS A 117 -5.75 -11.94 -14.62
N LEU A 118 -6.81 -11.57 -15.34
CA LEU A 118 -6.80 -10.42 -16.24
C LEU A 118 -6.73 -9.12 -15.42
N LEU A 119 -6.23 -8.04 -16.02
CA LEU A 119 -5.97 -6.77 -15.33
C LEU A 119 -7.25 -6.17 -14.74
N LYS A 120 -8.38 -6.23 -15.46
CA LYS A 120 -9.67 -5.75 -14.97
C LYS A 120 -10.09 -6.40 -13.64
N ASP A 121 -9.85 -7.70 -13.51
CA ASP A 121 -10.23 -8.49 -12.35
C ASP A 121 -9.19 -8.35 -11.22
N ALA A 122 -7.90 -8.31 -11.57
CA ALA A 122 -6.82 -8.10 -10.62
C ALA A 122 -6.95 -6.76 -9.87
N LEU A 123 -7.40 -5.69 -10.56
CA LEU A 123 -7.65 -4.37 -9.96
C LEU A 123 -8.78 -4.35 -8.91
N GLN A 124 -9.59 -5.41 -8.86
CA GLN A 124 -10.71 -5.56 -7.93
C GLN A 124 -10.51 -6.76 -6.99
N SER A 125 -9.43 -7.53 -7.18
CA SER A 125 -9.20 -8.78 -6.47
C SER A 125 -8.93 -8.52 -4.98
N PRO A 126 -9.63 -9.19 -4.06
CA PRO A 126 -9.29 -9.14 -2.64
C PRO A 126 -7.98 -9.87 -2.35
N ASP A 127 -7.56 -10.78 -3.23
CA ASP A 127 -6.33 -11.55 -3.13
C ASP A 127 -5.24 -11.06 -4.08
N LYS A 128 -4.01 -11.45 -3.76
CA LYS A 128 -2.87 -11.23 -4.64
C LYS A 128 -3.02 -12.01 -5.94
N SER A 129 -2.62 -11.38 -7.03
CA SER A 129 -2.78 -11.89 -8.39
C SER A 129 -1.43 -12.03 -9.08
N GLU A 130 -1.36 -12.95 -10.04
CA GLU A 130 -0.41 -12.92 -11.14
C GLU A 130 -1.08 -12.24 -12.34
N VAL A 131 -0.41 -11.26 -12.93
CA VAL A 131 -0.89 -10.55 -14.11
C VAL A 131 0.16 -10.57 -15.21
N THR A 132 -0.28 -10.55 -16.47
CA THR A 132 0.62 -10.41 -17.63
C THR A 132 0.12 -9.26 -18.49
N GLY A 133 1.03 -8.40 -18.95
CA GLY A 133 0.65 -7.28 -19.81
C GLY A 133 1.82 -6.66 -20.56
N LYS A 134 1.50 -6.01 -21.68
CA LYS A 134 2.45 -5.28 -22.53
C LYS A 134 2.66 -3.87 -21.99
N ILE A 135 3.91 -3.51 -21.73
CA ILE A 135 4.31 -2.19 -21.24
C ILE A 135 4.14 -1.17 -22.35
N PHE A 136 3.47 -0.06 -22.06
CA PHE A 136 3.32 1.05 -23.01
C PHE A 136 3.74 2.42 -22.47
N LYS A 137 3.92 2.56 -21.15
CA LYS A 137 4.62 3.69 -20.52
C LYS A 137 5.42 3.20 -19.32
N VAL A 138 6.57 3.82 -19.09
CA VAL A 138 7.47 3.54 -17.97
C VAL A 138 7.79 4.87 -17.28
N SER A 139 7.61 4.94 -15.97
CA SER A 139 8.01 6.14 -15.22
C SER A 139 9.52 6.12 -14.96
N PRO A 140 10.11 7.28 -14.67
CA PRO A 140 11.43 7.34 -14.03
C PRO A 140 11.55 6.46 -12.81
N LEU A 141 12.78 6.04 -12.53
CA LEU A 141 13.14 5.46 -11.24
C LEU A 141 13.23 6.60 -10.20
N LYS A 142 12.42 6.50 -9.15
CA LYS A 142 12.38 7.43 -8.03
C LYS A 142 12.92 6.74 -6.79
N TYR A 143 13.94 7.32 -6.18
CA TYR A 143 14.42 6.95 -4.87
C TYR A 143 13.75 7.82 -3.81
N ARG A 144 13.10 7.15 -2.85
CA ARG A 144 12.48 7.77 -1.67
C ARG A 144 13.21 7.31 -0.42
N GLN A 145 12.91 7.93 0.72
CA GLN A 145 13.49 7.57 2.02
C GLN A 145 15.02 7.59 1.98
N GLU A 146 15.61 8.74 1.66
CA GLU A 146 17.08 8.92 1.66
C GLU A 146 17.82 7.98 0.70
N GLY A 147 17.21 7.62 -0.42
CA GLY A 147 17.81 6.67 -1.36
C GLY A 147 17.48 5.21 -1.11
N SER A 148 16.93 4.85 0.06
CA SER A 148 16.75 3.44 0.45
C SER A 148 15.59 2.73 -0.25
N LEU A 149 14.60 3.47 -0.75
CA LEU A 149 13.41 2.90 -1.37
C LEU A 149 13.32 3.27 -2.85
N ALA A 150 13.68 2.33 -3.72
CA ALA A 150 13.49 2.46 -5.16
C ALA A 150 12.02 2.23 -5.54
N VAL A 151 11.45 3.15 -6.30
CA VAL A 151 10.05 3.14 -6.76
C VAL A 151 10.01 3.44 -8.26
N LYS A 152 9.30 2.62 -9.02
CA LYS A 152 9.06 2.83 -10.45
C LYS A 152 7.63 2.39 -10.76
N SER A 153 6.98 3.05 -11.70
CA SER A 153 5.64 2.70 -12.17
C SER A 153 5.73 2.27 -13.63
N ILE A 154 4.99 1.24 -14.00
CA ILE A 154 4.77 0.85 -15.41
C ILE A 154 3.27 0.85 -15.70
N MET A 155 2.90 1.23 -16.93
CA MET A 155 1.56 1.02 -17.45
C MET A 155 1.60 -0.20 -18.36
N ILE A 156 0.77 -1.20 -18.03
CA ILE A 156 0.64 -2.42 -18.81
C ILE A 156 -0.77 -2.57 -19.36
N LYS A 157 -0.89 -3.21 -20.53
CA LYS A 157 -2.15 -3.55 -21.18
C LYS A 157 -2.27 -5.05 -21.40
N ASP A 158 -3.46 -5.57 -21.15
CA ASP A 158 -3.88 -6.91 -21.57
C ASP A 158 -5.15 -6.83 -22.44
N THR A 159 -5.76 -7.96 -22.75
CA THR A 159 -7.00 -7.99 -23.55
C THR A 159 -8.22 -7.42 -22.83
N SER A 160 -8.14 -7.18 -21.52
CA SER A 160 -9.26 -6.75 -20.68
C SER A 160 -9.25 -5.26 -20.32
N SER A 161 -8.07 -4.68 -20.08
CA SER A 161 -7.91 -3.32 -19.55
C SER A 161 -6.45 -2.86 -19.61
N VAL A 162 -6.23 -1.59 -19.27
CA VAL A 162 -4.94 -1.05 -18.83
C VAL A 162 -4.85 -1.04 -17.30
N ALA A 163 -3.64 -1.16 -16.77
CA ALA A 163 -3.36 -1.01 -15.34
C ALA A 163 -1.99 -0.40 -15.08
N LYS A 164 -1.94 0.51 -14.10
CA LYS A 164 -0.69 0.96 -13.48
C LYS A 164 -0.19 -0.10 -12.50
N VAL A 165 1.08 -0.47 -12.61
CA VAL A 165 1.76 -1.34 -11.64
C VAL A 165 2.87 -0.55 -10.95
N CYS A 166 2.75 -0.39 -9.64
CA CYS A 166 3.72 0.28 -8.78
C CYS A 166 4.73 -0.75 -8.25
N LEU A 167 5.98 -0.56 -8.65
CA LEU A 167 7.11 -1.44 -8.40
C LEU A 167 7.99 -0.88 -7.28
N PHE A 168 8.46 -1.76 -6.40
CA PHE A 168 9.36 -1.42 -5.31
C PHE A 168 10.66 -2.22 -5.37
N ASN A 169 11.76 -1.61 -4.92
CA ASN A 169 13.08 -2.24 -4.74
C ASN A 169 13.54 -3.01 -5.98
N LYS A 170 13.93 -4.29 -5.83
CA LYS A 170 14.42 -5.13 -6.93
C LYS A 170 13.54 -5.09 -8.18
N ASN A 171 12.21 -5.01 -8.00
CA ASN A 171 11.28 -4.99 -9.12
C ASN A 171 11.34 -3.64 -9.85
N ALA A 172 11.50 -2.52 -9.12
CA ALA A 172 11.64 -1.19 -9.70
C ALA A 172 12.95 -0.98 -10.46
N LEU A 173 14.02 -1.66 -10.05
CA LEU A 173 15.35 -1.57 -10.65
C LEU A 173 15.47 -2.31 -11.99
N SER A 174 14.49 -3.13 -12.37
CA SER A 174 14.51 -3.84 -13.65
C SER A 174 14.51 -2.87 -14.86
N PRO A 175 15.17 -3.23 -15.97
CA PRO A 175 15.33 -2.38 -17.15
C PRO A 175 14.11 -2.47 -18.08
N PHE A 176 12.95 -2.00 -17.62
CA PHE A 176 11.73 -2.03 -18.43
C PHE A 176 11.80 -1.09 -19.63
N ASN A 177 11.40 -1.59 -20.79
CA ASN A 177 11.22 -0.80 -22.00
C ASN A 177 9.76 -0.82 -22.46
N VAL A 178 9.36 0.22 -23.19
CA VAL A 178 8.08 0.24 -23.90
C VAL A 178 8.08 -0.86 -24.95
N GLY A 179 7.00 -1.63 -25.02
CA GLY A 179 6.83 -2.78 -25.91
C GLY A 179 7.10 -4.13 -25.24
N ASP A 180 7.85 -4.17 -24.15
CA ASP A 180 8.11 -5.41 -23.41
C ASP A 180 6.81 -6.00 -22.84
N THR A 181 6.68 -7.33 -22.84
CA THR A 181 5.61 -8.00 -22.09
C THR A 181 6.16 -8.55 -20.80
N VAL A 182 5.48 -8.25 -19.70
CA VAL A 182 5.91 -8.66 -18.36
C VAL A 182 4.82 -9.48 -17.67
N LYS A 183 5.27 -10.49 -16.94
CA LYS A 183 4.48 -11.23 -15.96
C LYS A 183 4.89 -10.74 -14.57
N VAL A 184 3.92 -10.22 -13.81
CA VAL A 184 4.14 -9.71 -12.45
C VAL A 184 3.36 -10.58 -11.47
N THR A 185 4.07 -11.20 -10.54
CA THR A 185 3.48 -12.10 -9.56
C THR A 185 3.19 -11.38 -8.24
N ASN A 186 2.21 -11.90 -7.52
CA ASN A 186 1.89 -11.52 -6.16
C ASN A 186 1.53 -10.03 -5.99
N VAL A 187 0.90 -9.43 -7.00
CA VAL A 187 0.46 -8.03 -6.96
C VAL A 187 -0.90 -7.90 -6.29
N TYR A 188 -1.15 -6.77 -5.64
CA TYR A 188 -2.44 -6.50 -5.01
C TYR A 188 -2.96 -5.12 -5.40
N PRO A 189 -4.29 -4.92 -5.49
CA PRO A 189 -4.86 -3.62 -5.78
C PRO A 189 -4.70 -2.67 -4.59
N LYS A 190 -4.42 -1.40 -4.90
CA LYS A 190 -4.34 -0.30 -3.94
C LYS A 190 -4.90 0.96 -4.57
N VAL A 191 -5.62 1.76 -3.79
CA VAL A 191 -6.00 3.12 -4.19
C VAL A 191 -4.91 4.08 -3.71
N PHE A 192 -4.33 4.84 -4.63
CA PHE A 192 -3.36 5.90 -4.34
C PHE A 192 -3.79 7.20 -5.03
N GLN A 193 -3.94 8.28 -4.24
CA GLN A 193 -4.38 9.60 -4.74
C GLN A 193 -5.58 9.51 -5.70
N THR A 194 -6.61 8.75 -5.32
CA THR A 194 -7.85 8.45 -6.08
C THR A 194 -7.77 7.41 -7.20
N ARG A 195 -6.59 6.94 -7.59
CA ARG A 195 -6.44 5.93 -8.65
C ARG A 195 -6.24 4.53 -8.12
N LYS A 196 -6.97 3.57 -8.67
CA LYS A 196 -6.69 2.15 -8.49
C LYS A 196 -5.44 1.77 -9.29
N GLN A 197 -4.52 1.09 -8.63
CA GLN A 197 -3.29 0.57 -9.21
C GLN A 197 -2.98 -0.81 -8.62
N LEU A 198 -2.21 -1.61 -9.34
CA LEU A 198 -1.60 -2.82 -8.81
C LEU A 198 -0.28 -2.46 -8.12
N THR A 199 0.03 -3.11 -7.02
CA THR A 199 1.22 -2.82 -6.21
C THR A 199 1.98 -4.11 -5.92
N THR A 200 3.29 -4.08 -6.10
CA THR A 200 4.19 -5.19 -5.73
C THR A 200 4.47 -5.22 -4.23
N CYS A 201 4.83 -6.40 -3.73
CA CYS A 201 5.27 -6.63 -2.36
C CYS A 201 6.66 -7.32 -2.35
N PRO A 202 7.30 -7.52 -1.18
CA PRO A 202 8.64 -8.13 -1.12
C PRO A 202 8.76 -9.50 -1.78
N THR A 203 7.67 -10.28 -1.82
CA THR A 203 7.60 -11.61 -2.44
C THR A 203 7.13 -11.58 -3.89
N SER A 204 6.83 -10.42 -4.47
CA SER A 204 6.53 -10.29 -5.90
C SER A 204 7.79 -10.52 -6.75
N SER A 205 7.61 -11.15 -7.91
CA SER A 205 8.58 -11.18 -9.02
C SER A 205 8.03 -10.45 -10.23
N CYS A 206 8.93 -9.94 -11.07
CA CYS A 206 8.62 -9.38 -12.37
C CYS A 206 9.54 -10.05 -13.40
N GLU A 207 8.96 -10.71 -14.38
CA GLU A 207 9.68 -11.49 -15.41
C GLU A 207 9.26 -11.02 -16.79
N PHE A 208 10.23 -10.86 -17.69
CA PHE A 208 9.96 -10.63 -19.10
C PHE A 208 9.49 -11.93 -19.75
N VAL A 209 8.43 -11.85 -20.54
CA VAL A 209 7.82 -13.00 -21.22
C VAL A 209 7.56 -12.67 -22.69
N ALA A 210 7.21 -13.69 -23.47
CA ALA A 210 6.88 -13.51 -24.88
C ALA A 210 5.72 -12.51 -25.08
N ASP A 211 5.75 -11.78 -26.20
CA ASP A 211 4.74 -10.76 -26.53
C ASP A 211 3.34 -11.37 -26.52
N ASN A 212 2.43 -10.76 -25.75
CA ASN A 212 1.03 -11.15 -25.67
C ASN A 212 0.19 -10.64 -26.86
N LYS A 213 0.81 -9.96 -27.83
CA LYS A 213 0.21 -9.45 -29.08
C LYS A 213 -1.00 -8.54 -28.86
N VAL A 214 -1.00 -7.80 -27.76
CA VAL A 214 -2.06 -6.83 -27.45
C VAL A 214 -1.80 -5.51 -28.19
N ASN A 215 -2.84 -4.98 -28.84
CA ASN A 215 -2.78 -3.71 -29.55
C ASN A 215 -3.05 -2.53 -28.60
N LEU A 216 -2.25 -1.47 -28.75
CA LEU A 216 -2.42 -0.20 -28.05
C LEU A 216 -3.27 0.75 -28.90
N SER A 217 -4.06 1.58 -28.24
CA SER A 217 -4.93 2.59 -28.83
C SER A 217 -4.60 3.97 -28.26
N ASP A 218 -5.01 5.04 -28.94
CA ASP A 218 -4.78 6.41 -28.49
C ASP A 218 -5.43 6.69 -27.12
N GLU A 219 -6.56 6.04 -26.83
CA GLU A 219 -7.24 6.14 -25.52
C GLU A 219 -6.37 5.61 -24.37
N ASP A 220 -5.60 4.54 -24.60
CA ASP A 220 -4.69 3.98 -23.59
C ASP A 220 -3.59 4.99 -23.24
N PHE A 221 -3.02 5.65 -24.25
CA PHE A 221 -2.02 6.69 -24.06
C PHE A 221 -2.61 7.93 -23.39
N GLY A 222 -3.84 8.32 -23.75
CA GLY A 222 -4.58 9.38 -23.06
C GLY A 222 -4.75 9.10 -21.57
N PHE A 223 -5.12 7.87 -21.21
CA PHE A 223 -5.24 7.44 -19.80
C PHE A 223 -3.91 7.54 -19.04
N ALA A 224 -2.81 7.10 -19.66
CA ALA A 224 -1.49 7.15 -19.03
C ALA A 224 -0.95 8.56 -18.86
N ASN A 225 -1.16 9.45 -19.84
CA ASN A 225 -0.68 10.84 -19.79
C ASN A 225 -1.38 11.68 -18.72
N LEU A 226 -2.58 11.28 -18.29
CA LEU A 226 -3.25 11.90 -17.14
C LEU A 226 -2.59 11.52 -15.81
N ASP A 227 -1.72 10.50 -15.77
CA ASP A 227 -1.08 10.05 -14.54
C ASP A 227 0.21 10.84 -14.27
N PRO A 228 0.31 11.52 -13.11
CA PRO A 228 1.44 12.38 -12.81
C PRO A 228 2.75 11.63 -12.65
N ASP A 229 2.79 10.28 -12.61
CA ASP A 229 4.05 9.55 -12.67
C ASP A 229 4.64 9.46 -14.08
N PHE A 230 3.89 9.78 -15.14
CA PHE A 230 4.29 9.61 -16.54
C PHE A 230 4.25 10.92 -17.34
N SER A 231 4.20 12.08 -16.68
CA SER A 231 4.28 13.38 -17.33
C SER A 231 5.63 13.57 -18.02
N GLU A 232 5.68 14.22 -19.19
CA GLU A 232 6.93 14.47 -19.93
C GLU A 232 7.99 15.23 -19.11
N GLU A 233 7.58 16.11 -18.19
CA GLU A 233 8.51 16.82 -17.28
C GLU A 233 9.31 15.88 -16.34
N LEU A 234 8.83 14.64 -16.15
CA LEU A 234 9.50 13.63 -15.33
C LEU A 234 10.54 12.82 -16.12
N GLU A 235 10.48 12.79 -17.45
CA GLU A 235 11.41 12.00 -18.28
C GLU A 235 12.87 12.47 -18.09
N ASN A 236 13.07 13.73 -17.70
CA ASN A 236 14.38 14.19 -17.26
C ASN A 236 14.68 13.66 -15.85
N THR A 237 15.42 12.55 -15.80
CA THR A 237 15.88 11.93 -14.56
C THR A 237 17.21 12.46 -14.07
N THR A 238 17.78 13.45 -14.74
CA THR A 238 19.03 14.07 -14.35
C THR A 238 18.76 15.13 -13.29
N PRO A 239 19.33 15.00 -12.08
CA PRO A 239 19.17 16.01 -11.04
C PRO A 239 19.69 17.37 -11.52
N GLU A 240 18.85 18.39 -11.39
CA GLU A 240 19.17 19.78 -11.75
C GLU A 240 19.46 20.60 -10.50
N GLU A 241 20.17 21.73 -10.64
CA GLU A 241 20.34 22.66 -9.52
C GLU A 241 18.98 23.27 -9.13
N ILE A 242 18.63 23.07 -7.87
CA ILE A 242 17.48 23.68 -7.21
C ILE A 242 17.99 24.64 -6.15
N VAL A 243 17.37 25.81 -6.08
CA VAL A 243 17.66 26.81 -5.06
C VAL A 243 16.38 27.14 -4.32
N LEU A 244 16.26 26.75 -3.04
CA LEU A 244 15.21 27.29 -2.17
C LEU A 244 15.58 28.73 -1.87
N THR A 245 14.72 29.67 -2.24
CA THR A 245 15.02 31.11 -2.12
C THR A 245 14.33 31.72 -0.92
N ASP A 246 13.07 31.35 -0.70
CA ASP A 246 12.19 31.93 0.32
C ASP A 246 11.23 30.85 0.85
N PHE A 247 10.53 31.14 1.94
CA PHE A 247 9.42 30.31 2.40
C PHE A 247 8.24 31.18 2.84
N THR A 248 7.02 30.68 2.63
CA THR A 248 5.79 31.43 2.90
C THR A 248 5.06 30.95 4.14
N ASP A 249 5.30 29.71 4.56
CA ASP A 249 4.59 29.11 5.70
C ASP A 249 5.42 28.01 6.36
N VAL A 250 5.31 27.92 7.68
CA VAL A 250 5.97 26.93 8.53
C VAL A 250 4.93 26.41 9.54
N ASP A 251 4.74 25.09 9.54
CA ASP A 251 3.80 24.39 10.42
C ASP A 251 4.58 23.34 11.23
N VAL A 252 4.75 23.60 12.53
CA VAL A 252 5.31 22.67 13.51
C VAL A 252 4.16 22.02 14.26
N TYR A 253 4.13 20.70 14.31
CA TYR A 253 3.03 19.96 14.90
C TYR A 253 3.48 18.69 15.62
N ILE A 254 2.66 18.28 16.59
CA ILE A 254 2.85 17.02 17.32
C ILE A 254 2.59 15.85 16.37
N CYS A 255 3.50 14.88 16.39
CA CYS A 255 3.44 13.68 15.60
C CYS A 255 3.57 12.42 16.48
N CYS A 256 3.14 11.28 15.96
CA CYS A 256 3.26 10.03 16.68
C CYS A 256 4.69 9.50 16.71
N ASP A 257 5.17 9.23 17.92
CA ASP A 257 6.48 8.63 18.24
C ASP A 257 6.57 7.12 17.94
N ASN A 258 5.43 6.46 17.71
CA ASN A 258 5.41 5.06 17.31
C ASN A 258 5.95 4.92 15.89
N ALA A 259 7.08 4.20 15.74
CA ALA A 259 7.73 3.95 14.45
C ALA A 259 6.77 3.40 13.38
N ALA A 260 5.80 2.55 13.76
CA ALA A 260 4.81 2.00 12.83
C ALA A 260 3.85 3.07 12.27
N CYS A 261 3.68 4.19 12.99
CA CYS A 261 2.81 5.31 12.62
C CYS A 261 3.51 6.37 11.77
N ARG A 262 4.83 6.24 11.54
CA ARG A 262 5.61 7.08 10.62
C ARG A 262 5.41 8.59 10.86
N GLN A 263 5.49 9.03 12.11
CA GLN A 263 5.35 10.45 12.49
C GLN A 263 4.05 11.08 11.96
N LYS A 264 2.94 10.34 12.01
CA LYS A 264 1.65 10.88 11.59
C LYS A 264 1.24 12.04 12.52
N LYS A 265 0.81 13.16 11.92
CA LYS A 265 0.25 14.33 12.62
C LYS A 265 -0.95 13.92 13.46
N TYR A 266 -1.02 14.42 14.69
CA TYR A 266 -2.20 14.27 15.54
C TYR A 266 -3.37 15.08 14.98
N VAL A 267 -4.56 14.50 15.01
CA VAL A 267 -5.81 15.12 14.58
C VAL A 267 -6.75 15.05 15.78
N GLU A 268 -7.32 16.19 16.17
CA GLU A 268 -8.25 16.26 17.32
C GLU A 268 -7.67 15.69 18.64
N GLY A 269 -6.35 15.78 18.82
CA GLY A 269 -5.65 15.29 20.02
C GLY A 269 -5.24 13.82 19.98
N GLU A 270 -5.45 13.11 18.86
CA GLU A 270 -5.12 11.69 18.73
C GLU A 270 -4.30 11.37 17.48
N CYS A 271 -3.45 10.35 17.56
CA CYS A 271 -2.83 9.77 16.37
C CYS A 271 -3.90 9.02 15.56
N PRO A 272 -4.15 9.38 14.29
CA PRO A 272 -5.19 8.73 13.48
C PRO A 272 -4.84 7.29 13.06
N VAL A 273 -3.64 6.81 13.40
CA VAL A 273 -3.18 5.44 13.08
C VAL A 273 -3.28 4.52 14.29
N CYS A 274 -2.81 4.96 15.46
CA CYS A 274 -2.75 4.12 16.67
C CYS A 274 -3.60 4.63 17.83
N GLN A 275 -4.36 5.72 17.63
CA GLN A 275 -5.27 6.34 18.60
C GLN A 275 -4.58 6.75 19.92
N ARG A 276 -3.24 6.87 19.93
CA ARG A 276 -2.53 7.45 21.07
C ARG A 276 -2.97 8.90 21.23
N THR A 277 -3.28 9.27 22.47
CA THR A 277 -3.75 10.59 22.88
C THR A 277 -2.62 11.52 23.33
N SER A 278 -1.39 11.01 23.43
CA SER A 278 -0.24 11.81 23.83
C SER A 278 1.02 11.44 23.04
N SER A 279 1.80 12.45 22.70
CA SER A 279 3.18 12.35 22.24
C SER A 279 3.88 13.68 22.49
N SER A 280 5.17 13.64 22.82
CA SER A 280 6.03 14.81 22.87
C SER A 280 6.82 15.02 21.57
N SER A 281 6.75 14.09 20.62
CA SER A 281 7.48 14.19 19.36
C SER A 281 6.87 15.27 18.47
N LYS A 282 7.72 16.17 17.95
CA LYS A 282 7.35 17.20 16.99
C LYS A 282 7.99 16.92 15.63
N THR A 283 7.30 17.36 14.59
CA THR A 283 7.83 17.42 13.22
C THR A 283 7.27 18.67 12.55
N PHE A 284 7.72 18.93 11.33
CA PHE A 284 7.31 20.14 10.63
C PHE A 284 7.21 19.94 9.11
N ARG A 285 6.51 20.88 8.50
CA ARG A 285 6.53 21.12 7.05
C ARG A 285 6.73 22.61 6.77
N VAL A 286 7.36 22.90 5.64
CA VAL A 286 7.63 24.25 5.17
C VAL A 286 7.16 24.38 3.72
N ASN A 287 6.48 25.46 3.40
CA ASN A 287 6.15 25.82 2.02
C ASN A 287 7.23 26.75 1.48
N PHE A 288 8.10 26.23 0.62
CA PHE A 288 9.19 26.97 0.00
C PHE A 288 8.79 27.53 -1.37
N LEU A 289 9.39 28.68 -1.69
CA LEU A 289 9.61 29.13 -3.04
C LEU A 289 10.99 28.65 -3.51
N PHE A 290 11.06 28.16 -4.74
CA PHE A 290 12.32 27.70 -5.31
C PHE A 290 12.50 28.14 -6.75
N LYS A 291 13.78 28.20 -7.14
CA LYS A 291 14.23 28.44 -8.50
C LYS A 291 14.71 27.12 -9.12
N ARG A 292 14.36 26.90 -10.39
CA ARG A 292 14.84 25.81 -11.25
C ARG A 292 15.14 26.38 -12.65
N GLY A 293 16.41 26.36 -13.05
CA GLY A 293 16.85 27.00 -14.30
C GLY A 293 16.47 28.49 -14.33
N GLU A 294 15.74 28.92 -15.35
CA GLU A 294 15.23 30.30 -15.45
C GLU A 294 13.91 30.52 -14.70
N LYS A 295 13.18 29.45 -14.33
CA LYS A 295 11.90 29.54 -13.62
C LYS A 295 12.13 29.91 -12.14
N LYS A 296 11.42 30.93 -11.66
CA LYS A 296 11.47 31.42 -10.28
C LYS A 296 10.12 31.26 -9.58
N ASP A 297 10.11 31.38 -8.26
CA ASP A 297 8.93 31.41 -7.40
C ASP A 297 8.01 30.18 -7.52
N LEU A 298 8.60 29.04 -7.89
CA LEU A 298 7.89 27.76 -7.90
C LEU A 298 7.59 27.32 -6.47
N LYS A 299 6.40 26.79 -6.21
CA LYS A 299 5.95 26.41 -4.87
C LYS A 299 6.14 24.92 -4.62
N THR A 300 6.65 24.57 -3.44
CA THR A 300 6.77 23.20 -2.98
C THR A 300 6.55 23.10 -1.47
N THR A 301 6.06 21.95 -1.01
CA THR A 301 5.99 21.63 0.43
C THR A 301 7.08 20.63 0.77
N VAL A 302 8.01 21.04 1.62
CA VAL A 302 9.12 20.21 2.11
C VAL A 302 8.83 19.80 3.54
N PHE A 303 8.81 18.50 3.80
CA PHE A 303 8.69 17.94 5.16
C PHE A 303 10.07 17.83 5.81
N LYS A 304 10.11 17.81 7.15
CA LYS A 304 11.33 17.64 7.96
C LYS A 304 12.33 16.65 7.35
N SER A 305 11.91 15.39 7.14
CA SER A 305 12.77 14.34 6.57
C SER A 305 13.39 14.67 5.21
N MET A 306 12.69 15.39 4.34
CA MET A 306 13.28 15.82 3.06
C MET A 306 14.28 16.95 3.25
N LEU A 307 14.00 17.88 4.17
CA LEU A 307 14.92 18.98 4.47
C LEU A 307 16.21 18.47 5.14
N GLU A 308 16.10 17.47 6.02
CA GLU A 308 17.25 16.78 6.63
C GLU A 308 18.14 16.12 5.57
N ILE A 309 17.54 15.49 4.55
CA ILE A 309 18.28 14.95 3.39
C ILE A 309 19.01 16.08 2.63
N ILE A 310 18.32 17.18 2.35
CA ILE A 310 18.87 18.31 1.60
C ILE A 310 20.03 18.96 2.36
N LEU A 311 19.89 19.13 3.68
CA LEU A 311 20.88 19.80 4.53
C LEU A 311 21.98 18.85 5.06
N GLN A 312 21.80 17.54 4.91
CA GLN A 312 22.70 16.50 5.41
C GLN A 312 22.93 16.53 6.92
N GLU A 313 21.89 16.85 7.68
CA GLU A 313 21.93 16.97 9.13
C GLU A 313 20.57 16.60 9.74
N GLU A 314 20.59 16.17 11.00
CA GLU A 314 19.37 15.97 11.77
C GLU A 314 18.87 17.32 12.31
N LEU A 315 17.57 17.58 12.15
CA LEU A 315 16.96 18.83 12.58
C LEU A 315 16.16 18.63 13.87
N ILE A 316 16.73 19.07 14.98
CA ILE A 316 16.03 19.11 16.27
C ILE A 316 15.25 20.43 16.32
N VAL A 317 13.92 20.34 16.38
CA VAL A 317 13.04 21.51 16.35
C VAL A 317 11.97 21.34 17.41
N ASP A 318 12.08 22.16 18.45
CA ASP A 318 11.09 22.23 19.52
C ASP A 318 10.17 23.43 19.39
N ASP A 319 10.59 24.49 18.67
CA ASP A 319 9.83 25.72 18.50
C ASP A 319 9.77 26.23 17.05
N LYS A 320 8.67 26.91 16.71
CA LYS A 320 8.43 27.44 15.36
C LYS A 320 9.32 28.64 15.03
N GLU A 321 9.58 29.53 15.99
CA GLU A 321 10.40 30.72 15.77
C GLU A 321 11.87 30.33 15.58
N GLU A 322 12.37 29.36 16.34
CA GLU A 322 13.71 28.80 16.16
C GLU A 322 13.90 28.19 14.76
N LEU A 323 12.91 27.42 14.29
CA LEU A 323 12.91 26.87 12.93
C LEU A 323 12.93 27.99 11.87
N ILE A 324 12.12 29.03 12.04
CA ILE A 324 12.09 30.17 11.11
C ILE A 324 13.46 30.87 11.07
N GLN A 325 14.06 31.17 12.22
CA GLN A 325 15.38 31.82 12.29
C GLN A 325 16.46 30.96 11.64
N MET A 326 16.48 29.66 11.94
CA MET A 326 17.41 28.71 11.32
C MET A 326 17.27 28.70 9.80
N LEU A 327 16.04 28.65 9.28
CA LEU A 327 15.78 28.64 7.84
C LEU A 327 16.24 29.93 7.18
N ILE A 328 15.95 31.10 7.78
CA ILE A 328 16.40 32.40 7.27
C ILE A 328 17.93 32.46 7.16
N MET A 329 18.65 31.96 8.17
CA MET A 329 20.13 31.96 8.16
C MET A 329 20.73 31.01 7.12
N ARG A 330 19.98 29.99 6.68
CA ARG A 330 20.45 29.00 5.69
C ARG A 330 20.04 29.32 4.26
N LEU A 331 19.07 30.20 4.07
CA LEU A 331 18.68 30.61 2.73
C LEU A 331 19.77 31.49 2.08
N PRO A 332 20.02 31.32 0.77
CA PRO A 332 19.41 30.34 -0.12
C PRO A 332 20.01 28.92 0.03
N ILE A 333 19.16 27.90 0.07
CA ILE A 333 19.61 26.49 0.16
C ILE A 333 19.74 25.92 -1.25
N ARG A 334 20.93 25.42 -1.59
CA ARG A 334 21.25 24.86 -2.92
C ARG A 334 21.46 23.36 -2.83
N PHE A 335 20.84 22.62 -3.75
CA PHE A 335 21.00 21.16 -3.86
C PHE A 335 20.66 20.72 -5.28
N LYS A 336 20.98 19.47 -5.62
CA LYS A 336 20.56 18.87 -6.89
C LYS A 336 19.43 17.89 -6.67
N SER A 337 18.39 17.97 -7.49
CA SER A 337 17.25 17.05 -7.40
C SER A 337 16.46 17.00 -8.69
N CYS A 338 15.74 15.90 -8.89
CA CYS A 338 14.66 15.84 -9.86
C CYS A 338 13.36 16.43 -9.26
N VAL A 339 12.56 17.09 -10.08
CA VAL A 339 11.30 17.73 -9.67
C VAL A 339 10.14 17.08 -10.38
N SER A 340 9.14 16.62 -9.62
CA SER A 340 7.92 16.04 -10.20
C SER A 340 6.95 17.10 -10.70
N ALA A 341 5.94 16.70 -11.49
CA ALA A 341 4.88 17.59 -11.97
C ALA A 341 4.13 18.33 -10.84
N ASN A 342 4.12 17.79 -9.62
CA ASN A 342 3.55 18.43 -8.43
C ASN A 342 4.59 19.22 -7.61
N ASN A 343 5.72 19.59 -8.22
CA ASN A 343 6.86 20.28 -7.59
C ASN A 343 7.47 19.56 -6.38
N MET A 344 7.28 18.24 -6.26
CA MET A 344 7.93 17.45 -5.20
C MET A 344 9.33 17.00 -5.65
N PHE A 345 10.30 17.11 -4.74
CA PHE A 345 11.68 16.69 -4.95
C PHE A 345 11.84 15.17 -4.80
N TYR A 346 12.66 14.56 -5.65
CA TYR A 346 13.09 13.17 -5.57
C TYR A 346 14.49 13.01 -6.16
N ASN A 347 15.16 11.88 -5.88
CA ASN A 347 16.56 11.65 -6.27
C ASN A 347 17.45 12.86 -5.89
N VAL A 348 17.37 13.30 -4.64
CA VAL A 348 18.23 14.36 -4.12
C VAL A 348 19.65 13.84 -4.10
N GLU A 349 20.55 14.52 -4.80
CA GLU A 349 21.99 14.21 -4.78
C GLU A 349 22.66 14.92 -3.60
N LYS A 350 23.68 14.25 -3.06
CA LYS A 350 24.52 14.79 -2.00
C LYS A 350 25.43 15.91 -2.48
#